data_AF-A0A7W1SYJ1-F1
#
_entry.id   AF-A0A7W1SYJ1-F1
#
_cell.length_a   1.000
_cell.length_b   1.000
_cell.length_c   1.000
_cell.angle_alpha   90.00
_cell.angle_beta   90.00
_cell.angle_gamma   90.00
#
_symmetry.space_group_name_H-M   'P 1'
#
loop_
_entity.id
_entity.type
_entity.pdbx_description
1 polymer ?
#
loop_
_entity_poly.entity_id
_entity_poly.type
_entity_poly.pdbx_seq_one_letter_code
_entity_poly.pdbx_strand_id
1 'polypeptide(L)' 'MNGGTFQDTSGTVFRLTPSPTGATEQILHDFGGPLDGYSPFGGLTADSSGHLYGVTGYGGNGNGGVLFEVIP' A
#
# COMPACT_ATOMS: atom_id res chain seq x y z
N MET A 1 1.96 3.21 11.91
CA MET A 1 1.40 2.05 12.64
C MET A 1 1.07 1.02 11.58
N ASN A 2 1.71 -0.15 11.63
CA ASN A 2 1.53 -1.19 10.63
C ASN A 2 0.40 -2.10 11.10
N GLY A 3 -0.78 -2.01 10.47
CA GLY A 3 -1.92 -2.86 10.76
C GLY A 3 -2.10 -3.87 9.63
N GLY A 4 -1.87 -5.15 9.92
CA GLY A 4 -2.18 -6.27 9.02
C GLY A 4 -2.59 -7.46 9.88
N THR A 5 -3.81 -7.95 9.72
CA THR A 5 -4.34 -9.10 10.46
C THR A 5 -4.06 -10.39 9.70
N PHE A 6 -3.09 -11.16 10.20
CA PHE A 6 -2.88 -12.61 10.10
C PHE A 6 -3.61 -13.41 8.99
N GLN A 7 -3.23 -13.15 7.73
CA GLN A 7 -2.99 -14.14 6.66
C GLN A 7 -1.75 -13.68 5.85
N ASP A 8 -0.71 -13.29 6.58
CA ASP A 8 0.74 -13.11 6.29
C ASP A 8 1.28 -12.85 4.87
N THR A 9 0.52 -12.22 3.98
CA THR A 9 1.07 -11.67 2.74
C THR A 9 0.41 -10.38 2.28
N SER A 10 -0.91 -10.21 2.39
CA SER A 10 -1.58 -8.97 1.93
C SER A 10 -1.21 -7.74 2.77
N GLY A 11 -1.06 -6.59 2.12
CA GLY A 11 -0.88 -5.29 2.78
C GLY A 11 -1.99 -4.32 2.39
N THR A 12 -2.09 -3.21 3.10
CA THR A 12 -3.05 -2.15 2.79
C THR A 12 -2.31 -0.81 2.78
N VAL A 13 -2.58 0.01 1.77
CA VAL A 13 -2.14 1.40 1.70
C VAL A 13 -3.30 2.27 2.14
N PHE A 14 -3.11 3.08 3.16
CA PHE A 14 -4.13 4.00 3.68
C PHE A 14 -3.57 5.40 3.87
N ARG A 15 -4.44 6.40 3.73
CA ARG A 15 -4.18 7.80 4.05
C ARG A 15 -4.77 8.12 5.42
N LEU A 16 -3.99 8.80 6.24
CA LEU A 16 -4.49 9.43 7.47
C LEU A 16 -4.58 10.94 7.25
N THR A 17 -5.77 11.49 7.45
CA THR A 17 -6.00 12.94 7.48
C THR A 17 -6.13 13.37 8.94
N PRO A 18 -5.14 14.08 9.51
CA PRO A 18 -5.23 14.56 10.88
C PRO A 18 -6.38 15.56 11.07
N SER A 19 -7.00 15.53 12.24
CA SER A 19 -8.00 16.50 12.69
C SER A 19 -7.74 16.89 14.15
N PRO A 20 -8.33 17.97 14.66
CA PRO A 20 -8.14 18.37 16.06
C PRO A 20 -8.54 17.30 17.09
N THR A 21 -9.37 16.32 16.70
CA THR A 21 -9.89 15.26 17.57
C THR A 21 -9.36 13.87 17.23
N GLY A 22 -8.44 13.74 16.26
CA GLY A 22 -7.87 12.44 15.89
C GLY A 22 -7.36 12.41 14.45
N ALA A 23 -7.63 11.33 13.74
CA ALA A 23 -7.36 11.20 12.32
C ALA A 23 -8.49 10.42 11.63
N THR A 24 -8.80 10.79 10.40
CA THR A 24 -9.67 9.99 9.53
C THR A 24 -8.80 9.10 8.67
N GLU A 25 -9.09 7.79 8.69
CA GLU A 25 -8.45 6.81 7.83
C GLU A 25 -9.24 6.65 6.53
N GLN A 26 -8.51 6.57 5.42
CA GLN A 26 -9.04 6.23 4.11
C GLN A 26 -8.16 5.15 3.51
N ILE A 27 -8.74 4.00 3.19
CA ILE A 27 -8.04 2.95 2.44
C ILE A 27 -7.89 3.44 0.99
N LEU A 28 -6.64 3.51 0.52
CA LEU A 28 -6.30 3.86 -0.86
C LEU A 28 -6.17 2.62 -1.73
N HIS A 29 -5.61 1.55 -1.18
CA HIS A 29 -5.47 0.27 -1.87
C HIS A 29 -5.42 -0.88 -0.86
N ASP A 30 -6.06 -1.99 -1.18
CA ASP A 30 -5.98 -3.21 -0.40
C ASP A 30 -5.51 -4.34 -1.31
N PHE A 31 -4.36 -4.93 -0.99
CA PHE A 31 -3.69 -5.87 -1.87
C PHE A 31 -4.40 -7.22 -1.90
N GLY A 32 -5.00 -7.54 -3.05
CA GLY A 32 -5.96 -8.64 -3.20
C GLY A 32 -5.38 -10.00 -3.56
N GLY A 33 -4.08 -10.12 -3.91
CA GLY A 33 -3.47 -11.43 -4.17
C GLY A 33 -2.34 -11.45 -5.21
N PRO A 34 -2.07 -12.64 -5.81
CA PRO A 34 -0.83 -12.91 -6.54
C PRO A 34 -0.54 -11.99 -7.73
N LEU A 35 -1.55 -11.43 -8.39
CA LEU A 35 -1.32 -10.52 -9.52
C LEU A 35 -1.24 -9.05 -9.10
N ASP A 36 -1.93 -8.68 -8.04
CA ASP A 36 -1.99 -7.32 -7.50
C ASP A 36 -0.76 -6.99 -6.64
N GLY A 37 -0.02 -8.01 -6.23
CA GLY A 37 1.13 -7.88 -5.35
C GLY A 37 0.77 -8.14 -3.90
N TYR A 38 1.77 -8.51 -3.11
CA TYR A 38 1.61 -8.71 -1.68
C TYR A 38 2.94 -8.50 -0.95
N SER A 39 2.85 -8.18 0.34
CA SER A 39 3.97 -7.78 1.21
C SER A 39 4.64 -6.51 0.68
N PRO A 40 3.94 -5.36 0.71
CA PRO A 40 4.54 -4.07 0.38
C PRO A 40 5.81 -3.88 1.22
N PHE A 41 6.88 -3.46 0.58
CA PHE A 41 8.20 -3.31 1.20
C PHE A 41 8.80 -1.94 0.89
N GLY A 42 9.46 -1.36 1.88
CA GLY A 42 10.10 -0.04 1.76
C GLY A 42 9.16 1.13 2.03
N GLY A 43 9.67 2.34 1.80
CA GLY A 43 8.89 3.58 1.89
C GLY A 43 8.19 3.92 0.57
N LEU A 44 7.18 4.79 0.64
CA LEU A 44 6.52 5.35 -0.54
C LEU A 44 7.31 6.54 -1.09
N THR A 45 7.35 6.67 -2.41
CA THR A 45 7.88 7.86 -3.10
C THR A 45 6.71 8.69 -3.61
N ALA A 46 6.72 10.00 -3.37
CA ALA A 46 5.70 10.91 -3.86
C ALA A 46 6.20 11.68 -5.10
N ASP A 47 5.32 11.93 -6.06
CA ASP A 47 5.58 12.89 -7.13
C ASP A 47 5.06 14.30 -6.80
N SER A 48 5.25 15.26 -7.71
CA SER A 48 4.75 16.63 -7.56
C SER A 48 3.23 16.75 -7.65
N SER A 49 2.55 15.72 -8.17
CA SER A 49 1.08 15.67 -8.31
C SER A 49 0.41 15.08 -7.06
N GLY A 50 1.20 14.52 -6.14
CA GLY A 50 0.72 13.87 -4.92
C GLY A 50 0.42 12.38 -5.10
N HIS A 51 0.78 11.78 -6.23
CA HIS A 51 0.68 10.33 -6.43
C HIS A 51 1.77 9.64 -5.61
N LEU A 52 1.45 8.46 -5.08
CA LEU A 52 2.39 7.67 -4.26
C LEU A 52 2.75 6.37 -4.99
N TYR A 53 4.04 6.10 -5.06
CA TYR A 53 4.61 4.92 -5.71
C TYR A 53 5.25 4.02 -4.67
N GLY A 54 5.05 2.71 -4.83
CA GLY A 54 5.64 1.70 -3.96
C GLY A 54 5.83 0.38 -4.68
N VAL A 55 6.46 -0.57 -3.99
CA VAL A 55 6.70 -1.91 -4.50
C VAL A 55 6.20 -2.97 -3.53
N THR A 56 5.73 -4.08 -4.07
CA THR A 56 5.51 -5.31 -3.31
C THR A 56 6.70 -6.23 -3.48
N GLY A 57 7.05 -6.98 -2.42
CA GLY A 57 8.13 -7.96 -2.49
C GLY A 57 7.76 -9.22 -3.28
N TYR A 58 6.46 -9.47 -3.43
CA TYR A 58 5.93 -10.65 -4.10
C TYR A 58 4.66 -10.32 -4.89
N GLY A 59 4.22 -11.29 -5.68
CA GLY A 59 3.17 -11.17 -6.69
C GLY A 59 3.73 -10.82 -8.07
N GLY A 60 2.84 -10.45 -9.00
CA GLY A 60 3.18 -10.28 -10.40
C GLY A 60 3.56 -11.59 -11.10
N ASN A 61 3.92 -11.50 -12.38
CA ASN A 61 4.37 -12.66 -13.14
C ASN A 61 5.71 -13.19 -12.58
N GLY A 62 5.77 -14.48 -12.30
CA GLY A 62 6.95 -15.10 -11.70
C GLY A 62 7.17 -14.77 -10.21
N ASN A 63 6.20 -14.15 -9.54
CA ASN A 63 6.23 -13.82 -8.11
C ASN A 63 7.36 -12.86 -7.68
N GLY A 64 7.83 -12.00 -8.59
CA GLY A 64 8.95 -11.08 -8.37
C GLY A 64 8.57 -9.74 -7.73
N GLY A 65 7.30 -9.52 -7.41
CA GLY A 65 6.79 -8.23 -6.95
C GLY A 65 6.17 -7.39 -8.06
N VAL A 66 5.43 -6.35 -7.68
CA VAL A 66 4.89 -5.34 -8.59
C VAL A 66 5.28 -3.94 -8.16
N LEU A 67 5.43 -3.04 -9.12
CA LEU A 67 5.40 -1.59 -8.90
C LEU A 67 3.94 -1.15 -8.94
N PHE A 68 3.51 -0.37 -7.96
CA PHE A 68 2.16 0.18 -7.92
C PHE A 68 2.20 1.69 -7.74
N GLU A 69 1.14 2.34 -8.22
CA GLU A 69 0.83 3.75 -8.04
C GLU A 69 -0.54 3.84 -7.35
N VAL A 70 -0.64 4.64 -6.29
CA VAL A 70 -1.92 5.00 -5.70
C VAL A 70 -2.15 6.49 -5.85
N ILE A 71 -3.36 6.86 -6.26
CA ILE A 71 -3.83 8.23 -6.41
C ILE A 71 -4.63 8.56 -5.13
N PRO A 72 -4.10 9.38 -4.20
CA PRO A 72 -4.70 9.58 -2.88
C PRO A 72 -6.00 10.37 -2.85
#